data_AF-A0A6B3HTT5-F1
#
_entry.id   AF-A0A6B3HTT5-F1
#
_cell.length_a   1.000
_cell.length_b   1.000
_cell.length_c   1.000
_cell.angle_alpha   90.00
_cell.angle_beta   90.00
_cell.angle_gamma   90.00
#
_symmetry.space_group_name_H-M   'P 1'
#
loop_
_entity.id
_entity.type
_entity.pdbx_description
1 polymer ?
#
loop_
_entity_poly.entity_id
_entity_poly.type
_entity_poly.pdbx_seq_one_letter_code
_entity_poly.pdbx_strand_id
1 'polypeptide(L)' 'VDSVFAHNDISAAGVLRALRAAGRRVPDDVAVVGFDDIPMAEHTEPPLTTVRQPTRRMGEAAARMLLSHLGGTSVPDGP' A
#
# COMPACT_ATOMS: atom_id res chain seq x y z
N VAL A 1 2.55 20.19 -8.71
CA VAL A 1 2.66 18.88 -8.02
C VAL A 1 2.95 17.90 -9.12
N ASP A 2 4.14 17.32 -9.09
CA ASP A 2 4.64 16.50 -10.21
C ASP A 2 4.35 15.01 -9.96
N SER A 3 4.10 14.64 -8.69
CA SER A 3 3.77 13.29 -8.29
C SER A 3 2.95 13.22 -7.00
N VAL A 4 2.26 12.10 -6.81
CA VAL A 4 1.53 11.74 -5.59
C VAL A 4 1.97 10.36 -5.13
N PHE A 5 2.37 10.27 -3.86
CA PHE A 5 2.52 9.00 -3.16
C PHE A 5 1.33 8.83 -2.20
N ALA A 6 0.48 7.85 -2.47
CA ALA A 6 -0.70 7.58 -1.65
C ALA A 6 -0.37 6.56 -0.56
N HIS A 7 -1.04 6.70 0.58
CA HIS A 7 -0.86 5.79 1.73
C HIS A 7 -1.22 4.33 1.42
N ASN A 8 -2.15 4.09 0.49
CA ASN A 8 -2.54 2.76 0.03
C ASN A 8 -3.08 2.78 -1.40
N ASP A 9 -3.23 1.59 -1.99
CA ASP A 9 -3.69 1.40 -3.37
C ASP A 9 -5.12 1.89 -3.62
N ILE A 10 -6.01 1.79 -2.61
CA ILE A 10 -7.39 2.29 -2.71
C ILE A 10 -7.39 3.82 -2.84
N SER A 11 -6.56 4.50 -2.05
CA SER A 11 -6.39 5.95 -2.11
C SER A 11 -5.75 6.38 -3.43
N ALA A 12 -4.72 5.65 -3.89
CA ALA A 12 -4.11 5.88 -5.20
C ALA A 12 -5.12 5.71 -6.36
N ALA A 13 -5.99 4.70 -6.32
CA ALA A 13 -7.06 4.55 -7.31
C ALA A 13 -8.02 5.75 -7.29
N GLY A 14 -8.32 6.31 -6.11
CA GLY A 14 -9.05 7.56 -5.97
C GLY A 14 -8.33 8.74 -6.64
N VAL A 15 -7.01 8.85 -6.47
CA VAL A 15 -6.16 9.85 -7.14
C VAL A 15 -6.21 9.70 -8.66
N LEU A 16 -6.04 8.47 -9.19
CA LEU A 16 -6.14 8.20 -10.63
C LEU A 16 -7.49 8.66 -11.21
N ARG A 17 -8.59 8.38 -10.49
CA ARG A 17 -9.94 8.83 -10.89
C ARG A 17 -10.06 10.36 -10.88
N ALA A 18 -9.55 11.02 -9.85
CA ALA A 18 -9.58 12.47 -9.73
C ALA A 18 -8.75 13.17 -10.82
N LEU A 19 -7.55 12.66 -11.11
CA LEU A 19 -6.69 13.18 -12.18
C LEU A 19 -7.34 13.02 -13.54
N ARG A 20 -7.93 11.85 -13.82
CA ARG A 20 -8.71 11.61 -15.06
C ARG A 20 -9.86 12.60 -15.20
N ALA A 21 -10.64 12.81 -14.13
CA ALA A 21 -11.76 13.77 -14.13
C ALA A 21 -11.29 15.22 -14.37
N ALA A 22 -10.07 15.55 -13.93
CA ALA A 22 -9.43 16.84 -14.18
C ALA A 22 -8.73 16.94 -15.54
N GLY A 23 -8.83 15.91 -16.40
CA GLY A 23 -8.18 15.87 -17.72
C GLY A 23 -6.66 15.72 -17.65
N ARG A 24 -6.10 15.25 -16.53
CA ARG A 24 -4.67 15.01 -16.35
C ARG A 24 -4.31 13.56 -16.67
N ARG A 25 -3.18 13.39 -17.34
CA ARG A 25 -2.60 12.09 -17.71
C ARG A 25 -1.65 11.60 -16.63
N VAL A 26 -1.69 10.30 -16.38
CA VAL A 26 -0.74 9.58 -15.54
C VAL A 26 0.02 8.62 -16.45
N PRO A 27 1.37 8.59 -16.42
CA PRO A 27 2.25 9.38 -15.55
C PRO A 27 2.61 10.78 -16.09
N ASP A 28 2.23 11.14 -17.32
CA ASP A 28 2.79 12.30 -18.03
C ASP A 28 2.64 13.65 -17.32
N ASP A 29 1.47 13.94 -16.75
CA ASP A 29 1.21 15.23 -16.09
C ASP A 29 1.41 15.12 -14.57
N VAL A 30 1.05 13.98 -13.97
CA VAL A 30 1.25 13.67 -12.55
C VAL A 30 1.52 12.17 -12.41
N ALA A 31 2.67 11.81 -11.84
CA ALA A 31 2.96 10.41 -11.50
C ALA A 31 2.21 9.98 -10.23
N VAL A 32 1.75 8.73 -10.15
CA VAL A 32 1.04 8.20 -8.98
C VAL A 32 1.66 6.89 -8.54
N VAL A 33 2.00 6.80 -7.24
CA VAL A 33 2.48 5.59 -6.59
C VAL A 33 1.55 5.24 -5.42
N GLY A 34 1.11 3.99 -5.36
CA GLY A 34 0.35 3.42 -4.25
C GLY A 34 1.22 2.66 -3.25
N PHE A 35 0.55 1.91 -2.39
CA PHE A 35 1.17 1.08 -1.37
C PHE A 35 0.20 -0.08 -1.07
N ASP A 36 0.74 -1.28 -0.82
CA ASP A 36 0.07 -2.57 -0.50
C ASP A 36 0.30 -3.63 -1.58
N ASP A 37 0.22 -3.26 -2.86
CA ASP A 37 0.19 -4.18 -4.01
C ASP A 37 -0.95 -5.21 -3.91
N ILE A 38 -2.17 -4.68 -3.68
CA ILE A 38 -3.38 -5.50 -3.68
C ILE A 38 -3.77 -5.88 -5.12
N PRO A 39 -4.49 -7.00 -5.35
CA PRO A 39 -4.84 -7.45 -6.70
C PRO A 39 -5.56 -6.41 -7.58
N MET A 40 -6.26 -5.45 -6.98
CA MET A 40 -6.90 -4.37 -7.72
C MET A 40 -5.89 -3.45 -8.43
N ALA A 41 -4.66 -3.29 -7.93
CA ALA A 41 -3.65 -2.39 -8.48
C ALA A 41 -3.34 -2.67 -9.96
N GLU A 42 -3.32 -3.95 -10.34
CA GLU A 42 -3.13 -4.39 -11.73
C GLU A 42 -4.30 -4.02 -12.66
N HIS A 43 -5.47 -3.73 -12.09
CA HIS A 43 -6.73 -3.50 -12.82
C HIS A 43 -7.16 -2.03 -12.85
N THR A 44 -6.34 -1.10 -12.35
CA THR A 44 -6.59 0.34 -12.54
C THR A 44 -6.20 0.76 -13.96
N GLU A 45 -6.66 1.95 -14.37
CA GLU A 45 -6.31 2.53 -15.68
C GLU A 45 -5.71 3.94 -15.49
N PRO A 46 -4.38 4.10 -15.59
CA PRO A 46 -3.38 3.05 -15.90
C PRO A 46 -3.15 2.05 -14.75
N PRO A 47 -2.50 0.89 -14.98
CA PRO A 47 -2.07 -0.01 -13.92
C PRO A 47 -1.20 0.71 -12.88
N LEU A 48 -1.47 0.47 -11.61
CA LEU A 48 -0.91 1.26 -10.52
C LEU A 48 0.51 0.79 -10.18
N THR A 49 1.48 1.70 -10.25
CA THR A 49 2.78 1.49 -9.59
C THR A 49 2.57 1.51 -8.08
N THR A 50 3.03 0.49 -7.37
CA THR A 50 2.78 0.33 -5.93
C THR A 50 3.91 -0.41 -5.23
N VAL A 51 3.97 -0.28 -3.90
CA VAL A 51 4.94 -0.96 -3.04
C VAL A 51 4.29 -2.21 -2.44
N ARG A 52 4.84 -3.38 -2.75
CA ARG A 52 4.41 -4.65 -2.16
C ARG A 52 4.88 -4.78 -0.73
N GLN A 53 3.94 -4.89 0.20
CA GLN A 53 4.24 -5.19 1.60
C GLN A 53 4.39 -6.71 1.83
N PRO A 54 5.34 -7.16 2.67
CA PRO A 54 5.47 -8.57 3.03
C PRO A 54 4.43 -8.99 4.09
N THR A 55 3.15 -8.69 3.86
CA THR A 55 2.04 -8.83 4.84
C THR A 55 1.93 -10.22 5.43
N ARG A 56 2.18 -11.28 4.64
CA ARG A 56 2.25 -12.65 5.15
C ARG A 56 3.32 -12.82 6.22
N ARG A 57 4.54 -12.34 5.97
CA ARG A 57 5.64 -12.43 6.96
C ARG A 57 5.34 -11.59 8.20
N MET A 58 4.69 -10.44 8.03
CA MET A 58 4.26 -9.60 9.15
C MET A 58 3.21 -10.30 10.02
N GLY A 59 2.20 -10.92 9.41
CA GLY A 59 1.18 -11.70 10.12
C GLY A 59 1.77 -12.92 10.82
N GLU A 60 2.68 -13.64 10.15
CA GLU A 60 3.42 -14.75 10.77
C GLU A 60 4.26 -14.29 11.98
N ALA A 61 4.93 -13.13 11.88
CA ALA A 61 5.69 -12.56 12.98
C ALA A 61 4.78 -12.15 14.15
N ALA A 62 3.66 -11.46 13.87
CA ALA A 62 2.69 -11.07 14.88
C ALA A 62 2.09 -12.28 15.61
N ALA A 63 1.72 -13.33 14.87
CA ALA A 63 1.20 -14.57 15.46
C ALA A 63 2.25 -15.26 16.34
N ARG A 64 3.51 -15.34 15.90
CA ARG A 64 4.61 -15.87 16.73
C ARG A 64 4.79 -15.06 18.01
N MET A 65 4.80 -13.73 17.93
CA MET A 65 4.93 -12.85 19.10
C MET A 65 3.78 -13.09 20.10
N LEU A 66 2.55 -13.20 19.61
CA LEU A 66 1.39 -13.49 20.44
C LEU A 66 1.52 -14.85 21.15
N LEU A 67 1.89 -15.90 20.43
CA LEU A 67 2.06 -17.24 21.00
C LEU A 67 3.19 -17.27 22.04
N SER A 68 4.32 -16.61 21.77
CA SER A 68 5.41 -16.46 22.73
C SER A 68 4.98 -15.71 23.99
N HIS A 69 4.15 -14.68 23.82
CA HIS A 69 3.62 -13.90 24.95
C HIS A 69 2.69 -14.71 25.85
N LEU A 70 1.79 -15.46 25.25
CA LEU A 70 0.94 -16.41 25.98
C LEU A 70 1.76 -17.50 26.69
N GLY A 71 2.94 -17.83 26.16
CA GLY A 71 3.93 -18.71 26.79
C GLY A 71 4.81 -18.05 27.88
N GLY A 72 4.53 -16.79 28.26
CA GLY A 72 5.25 -16.08 29.32
C GLY A 72 6.47 -15.28 28.86
N THR A 73 6.73 -15.18 27.55
CA THR A 73 7.77 -14.30 27.02
C THR A 73 7.25 -12.85 26.99
N SER A 74 8.04 -11.86 27.39
CA SER A 74 7.64 -10.46 27.22
C SER A 74 7.56 -10.12 25.73
N VAL A 75 6.51 -9.40 25.32
CA VAL A 75 6.47 -8.78 23.99
C VAL A 75 7.61 -7.73 23.96
N PRO A 76 8.47 -7.73 22.92
CA PRO A 76 9.45 -6.65 22.75
C PRO A 76 8.75 -5.29 22.71
N ASP A 77 9.29 -4.30 23.41
CA ASP A 77 8.80 -2.93 23.34
C ASP A 77 9.11 -2.32 21.97
N GLY A 78 8.05 -2.06 21.19
CA GLY A 78 8.09 -1.30 19.93
C GLY A 78 8.98 -1.88 18.82
N PRO A 79 8.97 -1.25 17.63
CA PRO A 79 10.05 -1.43 16.66
C PRO A 79 11.35 -0.79 17.14
#